data_AF-A0A0M2H5N2-F1
#
_entry.id   AF-A0A0M2H5N2-F1
#
_cell.length_a   1.000
_cell.length_b   1.000
_cell.length_c   1.000
_cell.angle_alpha   90.00
_cell.angle_beta   90.00
_cell.angle_gamma   90.00
#
_symmetry.space_group_name_H-M   'P 1'
#
loop_
_entity.id
_entity.type
_entity.pdbx_description
1 polymer ?
#
loop_
_entity_poly.entity_id
_entity_poly.type
_entity_poly.pdbx_seq_one_letter_code
_entity_poly.pdbx_strand_id
1 'polypeptide(L)'
;MAIVNRLTVDGRDYFLPDPVSELKTKILEAIKAGGGYVNIPPLRGGPGVDILFSPGMPVTWSQFEVGEAPVAPADEPVDQLADYEL
;
A
#
# COMPACT_ATOMS: atom_id res chain seq x y z
N MET A 1 11.19 0.15 -10.58
CA MET A 1 10.37 -0.35 -9.46
C MET A 1 10.02 0.84 -8.58
N ALA A 2 8.74 1.15 -8.42
CA ALA A 2 8.29 2.15 -7.47
C ALA A 2 7.86 1.44 -6.19
N ILE A 3 8.58 1.69 -5.09
CA ILE A 3 8.19 1.19 -3.77
C ILE A 3 7.07 2.10 -3.25
N VAL A 4 5.92 1.53 -2.94
CA VAL A 4 4.77 2.24 -2.37
C VAL A 4 4.50 1.72 -0.97
N ASN A 5 4.37 2.63 -0.01
CA ASN A 5 4.00 2.30 1.35
C ASN A 5 2.49 2.46 1.52
N ARG A 6 1.83 1.51 2.18
CA ARG A 6 0.42 1.59 2.57
C ARG A 6 0.32 1.73 4.08
N LEU A 7 -0.37 2.77 4.51
CA LEU A 7 -0.78 3.02 5.87
C LEU A 7 -2.28 2.74 5.97
N THR A 8 -2.69 1.77 6.79
CA THR A 8 -4.10 1.53 7.07
C THR A 8 -4.44 2.14 8.41
N VAL A 9 -5.47 2.98 8.48
CA VAL A 9 -5.97 3.59 9.71
C VAL A 9 -7.47 3.35 9.81
N ASP A 10 -7.91 2.61 10.83
CA ASP A 10 -9.33 2.33 11.06
C ASP A 10 -10.07 1.78 9.82
N GLY A 11 -9.38 0.91 9.06
CA GLY A 11 -9.91 0.32 7.81
C GLY A 11 -9.80 1.21 6.57
N ARG A 12 -9.22 2.41 6.66
CA ARG A 12 -8.93 3.28 5.51
C ARG A 12 -7.48 3.16 5.08
N ASP A 13 -7.27 2.90 3.80
CA ASP A 13 -5.94 2.77 3.20
C ASP A 13 -5.42 4.12 2.66
N TYR A 14 -4.18 4.46 3.02
CA TYR A 14 -3.44 5.61 2.54
C TYR A 14 -2.16 5.16 1.86
N PHE A 15 -1.97 5.55 0.60
CA PHE A 15 -0.78 5.22 -0.16
C PHE A 15 0.21 6.38 -0.13
N LEU A 16 1.45 6.05 0.20
CA LEU A 16 2.50 7.00 0.55
C LEU A 16 3.74 6.77 -0.31
N PRO A 17 4.40 7.85 -0.79
CA PRO A 17 5.71 7.73 -1.41
C PRO A 17 6.76 7.31 -0.38
N ASP A 18 7.84 6.70 -0.85
CA ASP A 18 9.04 6.50 -0.03
C ASP A 18 9.83 7.83 0.08
N PRO A 19 10.42 8.17 1.25
CA PRO A 19 10.47 7.43 2.52
C PRO A 19 9.34 7.77 3.51
N VAL A 20 8.96 6.80 4.36
CA VAL A 20 7.91 6.96 5.40
C VAL A 20 8.43 6.96 6.84
N SER A 21 9.74 6.96 7.06
CA SER A 21 10.35 6.82 8.39
C SER A 21 9.95 7.94 9.36
N GLU A 22 10.00 9.20 8.92
CA GLU A 22 9.58 10.34 9.76
C GLU A 22 8.09 10.31 10.08
N LEU A 23 7.27 9.90 9.11
CA LEU A 23 5.82 9.78 9.28
C LEU A 23 5.47 8.72 10.32
N LYS A 24 6.16 7.57 10.29
CA LYS A 24 6.03 6.52 11.31
C LYS A 24 6.34 7.05 12.71
N THR A 25 7.41 7.82 12.87
CA THR A 25 7.77 8.43 14.16
C THR A 25 6.69 9.39 14.64
N LYS A 26 6.23 10.31 13.79
CA LYS A 26 5.18 11.28 14.15
C LYS A 26 3.88 10.60 14.59
N ILE A 27 3.47 9.55 13.89
CA ILE A 27 2.27 8.77 14.24
C ILE A 27 2.46 8.07 15.59
N LEU A 28 3.63 7.45 15.81
CA LEU A 28 3.93 6.79 17.08
C LEU A 28 3.92 7.78 18.25
N GLU A 29 4.49 8.98 18.07
CA GLU A 29 4.49 10.04 19.08
C GLU A 29 3.08 10.55 19.37
N ALA A 30 2.26 10.77 18.34
CA ALA A 30 0.86 11.17 18.50
C ALA A 30 0.05 10.14 19.32
N ILE A 31 0.23 8.83 19.02
CA ILE A 31 -0.43 7.75 19.77
C ILE A 31 0.07 7.73 21.23
N LYS A 32 1.39 7.83 21.45
CA LYS A 32 1.99 7.84 22.80
C LYS A 32 1.55 9.05 23.64
N ALA A 33 1.33 10.20 23.01
CA ALA A 33 0.86 11.41 23.68
C ALA A 33 -0.62 11.35 24.11
N GLY A 34 -1.33 10.25 23.81
CA GLY A 34 -2.76 10.13 24.11
C GLY A 34 -3.68 10.64 22.99
N GLY A 35 -3.11 11.04 21.85
CA GLY A 35 -3.85 11.64 20.75
C GLY A 35 -3.03 12.69 20.01
N GLY A 36 -3.06 12.71 18.68
CA GLY A 36 -2.44 13.79 17.90
C GLY A 36 -2.82 13.81 16.43
N TYR A 37 -2.93 15.01 15.87
CA TYR A 37 -3.13 15.19 14.43
C TYR A 37 -1.81 15.03 13.69
N VAL A 38 -1.79 14.16 12.67
CA VAL A 38 -0.65 13.98 11.78
C VAL A 38 -1.13 14.13 10.34
N ASN A 39 -0.42 14.96 9.57
CA ASN A 39 -0.68 15.16 8.15
C ASN A 39 -0.11 13.99 7.33
N ILE A 40 -0.99 13.34 6.57
CA ILE A 40 -0.66 12.22 5.69
C ILE A 40 -0.53 12.77 4.25
N PRO A 41 0.68 12.77 3.66
CA PRO A 41 0.87 13.30 2.31
C PRO A 41 0.21 12.41 1.25
N PRO A 42 -0.28 12.97 0.12
CA PRO A 42 -0.85 12.18 -0.95
C PRO A 42 0.23 11.54 -1.83
N LEU A 43 -0.11 10.42 -2.48
CA LEU A 43 0.78 9.75 -3.43
C LEU A 43 1.10 10.58 -4.68
N ARG A 44 0.12 11.35 -5.18
CA ARG A 44 0.25 12.16 -6.41
C ARG A 44 -0.26 13.59 -6.15
N GLY A 45 0.60 14.45 -5.61
CA GLY A 45 0.46 15.92 -5.55
C GLY A 45 -0.88 16.49 -5.06
N GLY A 46 -0.89 17.12 -3.89
CA GLY A 46 -2.08 17.78 -3.34
C GLY A 46 -1.93 18.10 -1.85
N PRO A 47 -2.92 18.76 -1.22
CA PRO A 47 -2.95 18.89 0.23
C PRO A 47 -3.12 17.51 0.86
N GLY A 48 -2.25 17.17 1.81
CA GLY A 48 -2.37 15.95 2.60
C GLY A 48 -3.62 15.94 3.47
N VAL A 49 -3.88 14.81 4.13
CA VAL A 49 -5.04 14.66 5.03
C VAL A 49 -4.55 14.65 6.47
N ASP A 50 -5.10 15.53 7.29
CA ASP A 50 -4.86 15.50 8.74
C ASP A 50 -5.72 14.41 9.39
N ILE A 51 -5.06 13.48 10.09
CA ILE A 51 -5.72 12.37 10.78
C ILE A 51 -5.41 12.47 12.27
N LEU A 52 -6.46 12.40 13.10
CA LEU A 52 -6.32 12.26 14.54
C LEU A 52 -5.99 10.81 14.88
N PHE A 53 -4.75 10.55 15.28
CA PHE A 53 -4.33 9.25 15.80
C PHE A 53 -4.60 9.19 17.29
N SER A 54 -5.47 8.27 17.72
CA SER A 54 -5.81 8.07 19.13
C SER A 54 -5.32 6.72 19.66
N PRO A 55 -5.04 6.61 20.97
CA PRO A 55 -4.78 5.32 21.62
C PRO A 55 -5.95 4.35 21.38
N GLY A 56 -5.66 3.19 20.78
CA GLY A 56 -6.66 2.17 20.44
C GLY A 56 -7.14 2.21 18.98
N MET A 57 -6.76 3.21 18.19
CA MET A 57 -7.02 3.19 16.75
C MET A 57 -6.09 2.16 16.06
N PRO A 58 -6.62 1.19 15.32
CA PRO A 58 -5.78 0.20 14.65
C PRO A 58 -5.01 0.87 13.50
N VAL A 59 -3.69 0.77 13.56
CA VAL A 59 -2.76 1.32 12.54
C VAL A 59 -1.86 0.21 12.05
N THR A 60 -1.84 -0.03 10.74
CA THR A 60 -0.97 -1.02 10.11
C THR A 60 -0.17 -0.43 8.98
N TRP A 61 1.04 -0.97 8.77
CA TRP A 61 1.95 -0.58 7.69
C TRP A 61 2.21 -1.77 6.79
N SER A 62 2.20 -1.56 5.48
CA SER A 62 2.58 -2.55 4.48
C SER A 62 3.42 -1.89 3.39
N GLN A 63 4.35 -2.61 2.79
CA GLN A 63 5.17 -2.13 1.68
C GLN A 63 4.90 -3.01 0.45
N PHE A 64 4.76 -2.36 -0.70
CA PHE A 64 4.49 -3.01 -1.98
C PHE A 64 5.49 -2.53 -3.02
N GLU A 65 6.04 -3.46 -3.79
CA GLU A 65 6.81 -3.14 -4.98
C GLU A 65 5.85 -3.04 -6.17
N VAL A 66 5.69 -1.84 -6.71
CA VAL A 66 4.96 -1.60 -7.96
C VAL A 66 6.00 -1.66 -9.09
N GLY A 67 6.23 -2.86 -9.58
CA GLY A 67 6.88 -3.16 -10.85
C GLY A 67 5.85 -3.83 -11.76
N GLU A 68 5.88 -3.48 -13.04
CA GLU A 68 5.14 -4.15 -14.11
C GLU A 68 5.15 -5.66 -13.87
N ALA A 69 3.97 -6.29 -13.92
CA ALA A 69 3.85 -7.73 -13.73
C ALA A 69 4.93 -8.44 -14.55
N PRO A 70 5.57 -9.52 -14.05
CA PRO A 70 6.22 -10.42 -14.98
C PRO A 70 5.11 -10.84 -15.95
N VAL A 71 5.24 -10.42 -17.21
CA VAL A 71 4.59 -11.13 -18.32
C VAL A 71 4.99 -12.58 -18.13
N ALA A 72 4.08 -13.37 -17.56
CA ALA A 72 4.24 -14.81 -17.56
C ALA A 72 4.44 -15.19 -19.04
N PRO A 73 5.49 -15.94 -19.41
CA PRO A 73 5.52 -16.50 -20.75
C PRO A 73 4.21 -17.29 -20.90
N ALA A 74 3.46 -16.99 -21.96
CA ALA A 74 2.30 -17.77 -22.33
C ALA A 74 2.79 -19.20 -22.61
N ASP A 75 2.69 -20.06 -21.60
CA ASP A 75 2.84 -21.50 -21.75
C ASP A 75 1.55 -21.98 -22.42
N GLU A 76 1.52 -21.85 -23.75
CA GLU A 76 0.59 -22.64 -24.55
C GLU A 76 1.04 -24.10 -24.49
N PRO A 77 0.17 -24.98 -23.98
CA PRO A 77 -0.16 -26.13 -24.78
C PRO A 77 -1.68 -26.31 -24.77
N VAL A 78 -2.35 -25.78 -25.78
CA VAL A 78 -3.67 -26.30 -26.15
C VAL A 78 -3.43 -27.58 -26.94
N ASP A 79 -3.53 -28.69 -26.20
CA ASP A 79 -3.69 -30.06 -26.67
C ASP A 79 -4.90 -30.10 -27.62
N GLN A 80 -4.68 -29.81 -28.91
CA GLN A 80 -5.75 -29.83 -29.90
C GLN A 80 -5.88 -31.24 -30.48
N LEU A 81 -6.63 -32.06 -29.73
CA LEU A 81 -7.63 -33.01 -30.22
C LEU A 81 -7.18 -33.89 -31.39
N ALA A 82 -6.59 -35.02 -31.02
CA ALA A 82 -6.74 -36.26 -31.78
C ALA A 82 -8.23 -36.62 -31.88
N ASP A 83 -8.88 -36.31 -33.01
CA ASP A 83 -9.97 -37.11 -33.59
C ASP A 83 -10.29 -36.59 -35.01
N TYR A 84 -9.70 -37.21 -36.02
CA TYR A 84 -10.26 -37.26 -37.37
C TYR A 84 -9.68 -38.52 -38.05
N GLU A 85 -10.21 -39.67 -37.65
CA GLU A 85 -10.12 -40.89 -38.47
C GLU A 85 -11.05 -40.73 -39.68
N LEU A 86 -10.48 -40.89 -40.88
CA LEU A 86 -11.22 -41.07 -42.14
C LEU A 86 -10.57 -42.19 -42.95
#